data_AF-A0A920Q9Z4-F1
#
_entry.id   AF-A0A920Q9Z4-F1
#
_cell.length_a   1.000
_cell.length_b   1.000
_cell.length_c   1.000
_cell.angle_alpha   90.00
_cell.angle_beta   90.00
_cell.angle_gamma   90.00
#
_symmetry.space_group_name_H-M   'P 1'
#
loop_
_entity.id
_entity.type
_entity.pdbx_description
1 polymer ?
#
loop_
_entity_poly.entity_id
_entity_poly.type
_entity_poly.pdbx_seq_one_letter_code
_entity_poly.pdbx_strand_id
1 'polypeptide(L)'
;MEDQALVNRLGFNSHGIKKLAAKLDSRTKENSPEEADKINQSSEHHENFSSGMLGINIGINGDTSLERAREDYVSSLSALHPFADYFTINISSPNTEGLRRLQEKQMLRELLKSVCSRRDKLDQNNIWQTPLLLKLAPDLDDQGLHN
;
A
#
# COMPACT_ATOMS: atom_id res chain seq x y z
N MET A 1 13.30 -4.38 34.20
CA MET A 1 13.75 -4.11 32.82
C MET A 1 12.62 -3.30 32.20
N GLU A 2 12.90 -2.11 31.66
CA GLU A 2 11.87 -1.31 30.98
C GLU A 2 11.53 -1.98 29.65
N ASP A 3 10.24 -2.08 29.34
CA ASP A 3 9.79 -2.58 28.06
C ASP A 3 10.18 -1.54 26.98
N GLN A 4 11.02 -1.92 26.02
CA GLN A 4 11.39 -1.09 24.87
C GLN A 4 10.22 -1.02 23.86
N ALA A 5 9.06 -0.56 24.33
CA ALA A 5 7.79 -0.64 23.64
C ALA A 5 7.16 0.73 23.37
N LEU A 6 6.32 0.79 22.33
CA LEU A 6 5.53 1.96 21.98
C LEU A 6 4.06 1.56 21.77
N VAL A 7 3.15 2.32 22.39
CA VAL A 7 1.70 2.18 22.21
C VAL A 7 1.16 3.40 21.46
N ASN A 8 0.36 3.19 20.41
CA ASN A 8 -0.25 4.27 19.63
C ASN A 8 -1.75 4.04 19.40
N ARG A 9 -2.50 5.14 19.28
CA ARG A 9 -3.94 5.16 18.94
C ARG A 9 -4.27 6.16 17.81
N LEU A 10 -3.37 6.27 16.84
CA LEU A 10 -3.41 7.32 15.82
C LEU A 10 -4.58 7.22 14.83
N GLY A 11 -5.14 6.02 14.64
CA GLY A 11 -6.37 5.82 13.86
C GLY A 11 -6.30 6.30 12.40
N PHE A 12 -5.20 6.03 11.70
CA PHE A 12 -4.97 6.46 10.31
C PHE A 12 -5.10 7.97 10.05
N ASN A 13 -4.49 8.80 10.90
CA ASN A 13 -4.36 10.22 10.60
C ASN A 13 -3.62 10.45 9.26
N SER A 14 -4.35 10.90 8.24
CA SER A 14 -3.85 11.08 6.88
C SER A 14 -4.36 12.37 6.27
N HIS A 15 -3.54 13.00 5.43
CA HIS A 15 -3.93 14.16 4.62
C HIS A 15 -4.79 13.78 3.40
N GLY A 16 -5.02 12.48 3.19
CA GLY A 16 -5.84 11.93 2.11
C GLY A 16 -5.09 11.70 0.80
N ILE A 17 -5.64 10.81 -0.04
CA ILE A 17 -4.98 10.30 -1.26
C ILE A 17 -4.66 11.40 -2.27
N LYS A 18 -5.52 12.42 -2.41
CA LYS A 18 -5.33 13.52 -3.37
C LYS A 18 -4.09 14.35 -3.04
N LYS A 19 -3.90 14.68 -1.74
CA LYS A 19 -2.73 15.44 -1.29
C LYS A 19 -1.45 14.62 -1.42
N LEU A 20 -1.52 13.31 -1.16
CA LEU A 20 -0.38 12.42 -1.35
C LEU A 20 0.01 12.31 -2.84
N ALA A 21 -0.95 12.08 -3.73
CA ALA A 21 -0.71 12.01 -5.17
C ALA A 21 -0.06 13.29 -5.71
N ALA A 22 -0.57 14.47 -5.34
CA ALA A 22 0.02 15.74 -5.74
C ALA A 22 1.47 15.91 -5.25
N LYS A 23 1.78 15.44 -4.03
CA LYS A 23 3.14 15.47 -3.48
C LYS A 23 4.09 14.50 -4.18
N LEU A 24 3.60 13.37 -4.65
CA LEU A 24 4.42 12.40 -5.40
C LEU A 24 4.68 12.87 -6.83
N ASP A 25 3.67 13.47 -7.48
CA ASP A 25 3.80 14.05 -8.82
C ASP A 25 4.78 15.24 -8.87
N SER A 26 4.88 16.04 -7.82
CA SER A 26 5.88 17.13 -7.78
C SER A 26 7.31 16.59 -7.68
N ARG A 27 7.52 15.49 -6.95
CA ARG A 27 8.84 14.87 -6.76
C ARG A 27 9.35 14.17 -8.01
N THR A 28 8.47 13.52 -8.77
CA THR A 28 8.86 12.89 -10.05
C THR A 28 9.29 13.91 -11.09
N LYS A 29 8.76 15.15 -11.04
CA LYS A 29 9.13 16.25 -11.93
C LYS A 29 10.43 16.96 -11.54
N GLU A 30 10.74 17.03 -10.24
CA GLU A 30 11.98 17.65 -9.75
C GLU A 30 13.23 16.80 -10.05
N ASN A 31 13.09 15.47 -10.09
CA ASN A 31 14.19 14.53 -10.39
C ASN A 31 14.42 14.33 -11.91
N SER A 32 14.46 15.42 -12.68
CA SER A 32 14.74 15.39 -14.13
C SER A 32 16.17 14.85 -14.41
N PRO A 33 16.44 14.20 -15.56
CA PRO A 33 17.62 13.34 -15.77
C PRO A 33 19.00 14.00 -15.65
N GLU A 34 19.12 15.33 -15.64
CA GLU A 34 20.41 16.03 -15.69
C GLU A 34 21.31 15.76 -14.48
N GLU A 35 20.76 15.34 -13.32
CA GLU A 35 21.56 14.98 -12.14
C GLU A 35 21.85 13.47 -12.02
N ALA A 36 21.13 12.61 -12.74
CA ALA A 36 21.30 11.15 -12.68
C ALA A 36 22.53 10.64 -13.48
N ASP A 37 23.00 11.41 -14.46
CA ASP A 37 24.07 11.01 -15.38
C ASP A 37 25.49 10.99 -14.77
N LYS A 38 25.68 11.47 -13.53
CA LYS A 38 27.02 11.46 -12.89
C LYS A 38 27.39 10.14 -12.20
N ILE A 39 26.48 9.19 -12.05
CA ILE A 39 26.69 7.97 -11.24
C ILE A 39 26.94 6.70 -12.10
N ASN A 40 26.75 6.77 -13.42
CA ASN A 40 26.71 5.57 -14.29
C ASN A 40 28.06 5.13 -14.90
N GLN A 41 29.20 5.33 -14.22
CA GLN A 41 30.50 4.84 -14.68
C GLN A 41 31.08 3.75 -13.77
N SER A 42 30.36 2.64 -13.56
CA SER A 42 31.01 1.33 -13.33
C SER A 42 30.01 0.16 -13.42
N SER A 43 30.28 -0.69 -14.42
CA SER A 43 30.14 -2.15 -14.42
C SER A 43 28.85 -2.85 -13.96
N GLU A 44 28.23 -3.53 -14.94
CA GLU A 44 27.63 -4.87 -14.80
C GLU A 44 26.73 -5.14 -13.58
N HIS A 45 25.68 -4.34 -13.37
CA HIS A 45 24.36 -4.78 -12.91
C HIS A 45 23.40 -3.58 -13.06
N HIS A 46 22.24 -3.79 -13.69
CA HIS A 46 21.19 -2.76 -13.79
C HIS A 46 20.61 -2.51 -12.40
N GLU A 47 21.27 -1.66 -11.62
CA GLU A 47 20.82 -1.24 -10.30
C GLU A 47 20.80 0.28 -10.21
N ASN A 48 19.78 0.87 -10.83
CA ASN A 48 19.31 2.22 -10.47
C ASN A 48 18.68 2.20 -9.06
N PHE A 49 19.48 1.92 -8.03
CA PHE A 49 19.09 2.03 -6.62
C PHE A 49 19.21 3.45 -6.07
N SER A 50 19.47 4.46 -6.92
CA SER A 50 19.71 5.84 -6.52
C SER A 50 18.52 6.53 -5.83
N SER A 51 17.30 5.95 -5.87
CA SER A 51 16.13 6.45 -5.13
C SER A 51 15.41 5.44 -4.22
N GLY A 52 15.87 4.19 -4.12
CA GLY A 52 15.20 3.11 -3.37
C GLY A 52 13.79 2.74 -3.89
N MET A 53 13.20 1.67 -3.34
CA MET A 53 11.81 1.29 -3.66
C MET A 53 10.79 2.09 -2.82
N LEU A 54 9.70 2.50 -3.45
CA LEU A 54 8.56 3.17 -2.82
C LEU A 54 7.38 2.21 -2.67
N GLY A 55 7.16 1.78 -1.43
CA GLY A 55 5.96 1.07 -1.00
C GLY A 55 4.87 2.00 -0.49
N ILE A 56 3.61 1.79 -0.90
CA ILE A 56 2.46 2.55 -0.41
C ILE A 56 1.52 1.66 0.40
N ASN A 57 1.32 2.01 1.68
CA ASN A 57 0.34 1.37 2.56
C ASN A 57 -1.02 2.06 2.44
N ILE A 58 -2.04 1.30 2.04
CA ILE A 58 -3.41 1.79 1.85
C ILE A 58 -4.36 1.18 2.89
N GLY A 59 -5.34 1.98 3.32
CA GLY A 59 -6.35 1.63 4.32
C GLY A 59 -7.69 2.30 4.01
N ILE A 60 -8.64 2.18 4.92
CA ILE A 60 -9.98 2.79 4.80
C ILE A 60 -10.07 4.11 5.56
N ASN A 61 -11.01 4.97 5.18
CA ASN A 61 -11.39 6.14 5.97
C ASN A 61 -12.16 5.70 7.22
N GLY A 62 -12.07 6.48 8.30
CA GLY A 62 -12.69 6.13 9.59
C GLY A 62 -14.21 6.08 9.57
N ASP A 63 -14.85 6.78 8.64
CA ASP A 63 -16.31 6.83 8.42
C ASP A 63 -16.81 5.86 7.34
N THR A 64 -15.91 5.12 6.70
CA THR A 64 -16.28 4.09 5.72
C THR A 64 -16.77 2.83 6.43
N SER A 65 -17.98 2.39 6.12
CA SER A 65 -18.50 1.11 6.61
C SER A 65 -17.71 -0.07 6.03
N LEU A 66 -17.67 -1.21 6.74
CA LEU A 66 -16.91 -2.38 6.28
C LEU A 66 -17.40 -2.94 4.94
N GLU A 67 -18.70 -2.83 4.64
CA GLU A 67 -19.29 -3.25 3.38
C GLU A 67 -18.76 -2.43 2.20
N ARG A 68 -18.38 -1.17 2.47
CA ARG A 68 -17.80 -0.24 1.50
C ARG A 68 -16.29 -0.16 1.56
N ALA A 69 -15.63 -0.82 2.51
CA ALA A 69 -14.18 -0.80 2.71
C ALA A 69 -13.39 -1.03 1.41
N ARG A 70 -13.85 -1.97 0.57
CA ARG A 70 -13.22 -2.26 -0.73
C ARG A 70 -13.11 -1.04 -1.65
N GLU A 71 -14.06 -0.10 -1.58
CA GLU A 71 -14.08 1.11 -2.41
C GLU A 71 -12.88 2.01 -2.09
N ASP A 72 -12.52 2.14 -0.82
CA ASP A 72 -11.38 2.94 -0.37
C ASP A 72 -10.05 2.34 -0.84
N TYR A 73 -9.90 1.01 -0.75
CA TYR A 73 -8.70 0.34 -1.26
C TYR A 73 -8.56 0.47 -2.77
N VAL A 74 -9.65 0.25 -3.52
CA VAL A 74 -9.67 0.38 -4.99
C VAL A 74 -9.41 1.83 -5.41
N SER A 75 -9.98 2.80 -4.72
CA SER A 75 -9.78 4.23 -4.96
C SER A 75 -8.33 4.64 -4.71
N SER A 76 -7.78 4.23 -3.55
CA SER A 76 -6.39 4.52 -3.18
C SER A 76 -5.40 3.90 -4.13
N LEU A 77 -5.59 2.62 -4.50
CA LEU A 77 -4.78 1.95 -5.50
C LEU A 77 -4.82 2.70 -6.83
N SER A 78 -6.01 3.04 -7.33
CA SER A 78 -6.16 3.77 -8.60
C SER A 78 -5.44 5.11 -8.62
N ALA A 79 -5.55 5.87 -7.53
CA ALA A 79 -5.00 7.22 -7.45
C ALA A 79 -3.48 7.23 -7.29
N LEU A 80 -2.91 6.17 -6.70
CA LEU A 80 -1.51 6.13 -6.30
C LEU A 80 -0.66 5.15 -7.12
N HIS A 81 -1.29 4.30 -7.93
CA HIS A 81 -0.62 3.27 -8.75
C HIS A 81 0.53 3.81 -9.62
N PRO A 82 0.45 4.99 -10.26
CA PRO A 82 1.56 5.52 -11.06
C PRO A 82 2.84 5.82 -10.28
N PHE A 83 2.80 5.83 -8.94
CA PHE A 83 3.91 6.25 -8.10
C PHE A 83 4.54 5.13 -7.28
N ALA A 84 3.95 3.94 -7.21
CA ALA A 84 4.36 2.91 -6.26
C ALA A 84 5.04 1.72 -6.95
N ASP A 85 6.11 1.25 -6.34
CA ASP A 85 6.73 -0.02 -6.73
C ASP A 85 5.94 -1.21 -6.18
N TYR A 86 5.29 -1.05 -5.04
CA TYR A 86 4.36 -2.04 -4.47
C TYR A 86 3.32 -1.40 -3.55
N PHE A 87 2.24 -2.13 -3.30
CA PHE A 87 1.24 -1.75 -2.32
C PHE A 87 1.17 -2.75 -1.17
N THR A 88 0.82 -2.24 0.01
CA THR A 88 0.37 -3.09 1.12
C THR A 88 -1.08 -2.74 1.47
N ILE A 89 -1.94 -3.75 1.52
CA ILE A 89 -3.33 -3.66 1.95
C ILE A 89 -3.34 -3.82 3.47
N ASN A 90 -3.70 -2.76 4.19
CA ASN A 90 -3.70 -2.76 5.64
C ASN A 90 -5.09 -3.07 6.21
N ILE A 91 -5.23 -4.26 6.78
CA ILE A 91 -6.42 -4.72 7.50
C ILE A 91 -6.13 -5.05 8.98
N SER A 92 -4.97 -4.60 9.49
CA SER A 92 -4.45 -5.04 10.79
C SER A 92 -4.52 -3.98 11.90
N SER A 93 -4.90 -2.73 11.59
CA SER A 93 -4.96 -1.64 12.58
C SER A 93 -5.92 -1.97 13.73
N PRO A 94 -5.47 -1.91 15.01
CA PRO A 94 -6.37 -2.01 16.17
C PRO A 94 -7.17 -0.73 16.41
N ASN A 95 -6.83 0.36 15.71
CA ASN A 95 -7.32 1.70 15.98
C ASN A 95 -8.40 2.15 14.98
N THR A 96 -8.91 1.22 14.17
CA THR A 96 -9.99 1.45 13.21
C THR A 96 -11.08 0.44 13.53
N GLU A 97 -12.25 0.92 13.93
CA GLU A 97 -13.33 0.09 14.44
C GLU A 97 -13.74 -0.99 13.43
N GLY A 98 -13.82 -2.24 13.88
CA GLY A 98 -14.25 -3.37 13.06
C GLY A 98 -13.28 -3.79 11.93
N LEU A 99 -12.21 -3.04 11.64
CA LEU A 99 -11.35 -3.28 10.47
C LEU A 99 -10.80 -4.71 10.41
N ARG A 100 -10.42 -5.26 11.57
CA ARG A 100 -9.85 -6.60 11.67
C ARG A 100 -10.82 -7.72 11.23
N ARG A 101 -12.13 -7.45 11.17
CA ARG A 101 -13.12 -8.38 10.60
C ARG A 101 -12.89 -8.64 9.11
N LEU A 102 -12.21 -7.74 8.40
CA LEU A 102 -11.79 -7.99 7.02
C LEU A 102 -10.79 -9.14 6.88
N GLN A 103 -10.24 -9.66 7.99
CA GLN A 103 -9.41 -10.86 8.02
C GLN A 103 -10.25 -12.15 7.97
N GLU A 104 -11.57 -12.09 8.14
CA GLU A 104 -12.47 -13.23 7.96
C GLU A 104 -12.48 -13.70 6.49
N LYS A 105 -12.39 -15.02 6.28
CA LYS A 105 -12.19 -15.67 4.96
C LYS A 105 -12.99 -15.05 3.82
N GLN A 106 -14.30 -14.91 4.00
CA GLN A 106 -15.19 -14.45 2.92
C GLN A 106 -14.97 -12.97 2.59
N MET A 107 -14.90 -12.11 3.62
CA MET A 107 -14.65 -10.68 3.43
C MET A 107 -13.27 -10.43 2.82
N LEU A 108 -12.25 -11.18 3.28
CA LEU A 108 -10.90 -11.09 2.72
C LEU A 108 -10.87 -11.48 1.24
N ARG A 109 -11.52 -12.59 0.87
CA ARG A 109 -11.59 -13.04 -0.53
C ARG A 109 -12.27 -12.00 -1.43
N GLU A 110 -13.37 -11.41 -0.97
CA GLU A 110 -14.08 -10.38 -1.73
C GLU A 110 -13.24 -9.11 -1.90
N LEU A 111 -12.59 -8.66 -0.82
CA LEU A 111 -11.66 -7.52 -0.85
C LEU A 111 -10.52 -7.77 -1.83
N LEU A 112 -9.80 -8.88 -1.69
CA LEU A 112 -8.65 -9.21 -2.53
C LEU A 112 -9.07 -9.38 -3.99
N LYS A 113 -10.22 -9.99 -4.28
CA LYS A 113 -10.75 -10.08 -5.64
C LYS A 113 -10.95 -8.69 -6.27
N SER A 114 -11.53 -7.74 -5.53
CA SER A 114 -11.72 -6.38 -6.01
C SER A 114 -10.41 -5.64 -6.23
N VAL A 115 -9.46 -5.73 -5.29
CA VAL A 115 -8.18 -5.02 -5.37
C VAL A 115 -7.28 -5.61 -6.46
N CYS A 116 -7.15 -6.94 -6.53
CA CYS A 116 -6.39 -7.62 -7.58
C CYS A 116 -6.97 -7.32 -8.97
N SER A 117 -8.29 -7.44 -9.14
CA SER A 117 -8.92 -7.11 -10.43
C SER A 117 -8.69 -5.64 -10.84
N ARG A 118 -8.64 -4.72 -9.87
CA ARG A 118 -8.30 -3.33 -10.16
C ARG A 118 -6.84 -3.19 -10.56
N ARG A 119 -5.91 -3.81 -9.83
CA ARG A 119 -4.48 -3.81 -10.15
C ARG A 119 -4.25 -4.37 -11.55
N ASP A 120 -4.85 -5.51 -11.88
CA ASP A 120 -4.73 -6.14 -13.21
C ASP A 120 -5.20 -5.20 -14.32
N LYS A 121 -6.26 -4.42 -14.08
CA LYS A 121 -6.74 -3.40 -15.01
C LYS A 121 -5.78 -2.22 -15.18
N LEU A 122 -5.12 -1.81 -14.11
CA LEU A 122 -4.14 -0.72 -14.14
C LEU A 122 -2.84 -1.17 -14.83
N ASP A 123 -2.47 -2.44 -14.67
CA ASP A 123 -1.25 -3.03 -15.26
C ASP A 123 -1.44 -3.58 -16.68
N GLN A 124 -2.61 -3.43 -17.32
CA GLN A 124 -2.90 -4.05 -18.63
C GLN A 124 -1.84 -3.78 -19.72
N ASN A 125 -1.16 -2.63 -19.62
CA ASN A 125 -0.13 -2.22 -20.59
C ASN A 125 1.30 -2.25 -19.99
N ASN A 126 1.46 -2.77 -18.78
CA ASN A 126 2.74 -2.84 -18.09
C ASN A 126 3.39 -4.22 -18.33
N ILE A 127 4.72 -4.23 -18.46
CA ILE A 127 5.50 -5.48 -18.57
C ILE A 127 5.49 -6.24 -17.24
N TRP A 128 5.39 -5.52 -16.13
CA TRP A 128 5.43 -6.04 -14.77
C TRP A 128 4.10 -5.80 -14.07
N GLN A 129 3.70 -6.77 -13.26
CA GLN A 129 2.53 -6.68 -12.42
C GLN A 129 2.91 -6.09 -11.06
N THR A 130 2.29 -5.00 -10.65
CA THR A 130 2.54 -4.35 -9.36
C THR A 130 2.27 -5.33 -8.20
N PRO A 131 3.25 -5.61 -7.32
CA PRO A 131 3.05 -6.45 -6.16
C PRO A 131 2.03 -5.87 -5.17
N LEU A 132 1.14 -6.75 -4.69
CA LEU A 132 0.19 -6.46 -3.61
C LEU A 132 0.53 -7.35 -2.42
N LEU A 133 0.85 -6.74 -1.28
CA LEU A 133 1.12 -7.43 -0.03
C LEU A 133 -0.06 -7.23 0.93
N LEU A 134 -0.33 -8.22 1.77
CA LEU A 134 -1.34 -8.13 2.83
C LEU A 134 -0.66 -7.94 4.18
N LYS A 135 -1.07 -6.91 4.94
CA LYS A 135 -0.59 -6.69 6.30
C LYS A 135 -1.62 -7.23 7.29
N LEU A 136 -1.27 -8.33 7.95
CA LEU A 136 -2.09 -9.03 8.95
C LEU A 136 -1.73 -8.62 10.38
N ALA A 137 -2.67 -8.83 11.30
CA ALA A 137 -2.44 -8.61 12.71
C ALA A 137 -1.79 -9.85 13.35
N PRO A 138 -0.94 -9.72 14.39
CA PRO A 138 -0.26 -10.86 15.01
C PRO A 138 -1.19 -11.71 15.87
N ASP A 139 -2.40 -11.24 16.15
CA ASP A 139 -3.41 -11.85 17.03
C ASP A 139 -4.39 -12.78 16.28
N LEU A 140 -4.03 -13.25 15.09
CA LEU A 140 -4.73 -14.34 14.41
C LEU A 140 -4.38 -15.67 15.09
N ASP A 141 -5.39 -16.49 15.37
CA ASP A 141 -5.19 -17.87 15.77
C ASP A 141 -4.84 -18.76 14.57
N ASP A 142 -4.47 -20.02 14.85
CA ASP A 142 -4.10 -20.98 13.81
C ASP A 142 -5.23 -21.16 12.79
N GLN A 143 -6.50 -21.09 13.21
CA GLN A 143 -7.64 -21.19 12.30
C GLN A 143 -7.70 -20.01 11.33
N GLY A 144 -7.47 -18.78 11.82
CA GLY A 144 -7.41 -17.57 11.01
C GLY A 144 -6.26 -17.55 10.00
N LEU A 145 -5.20 -18.34 10.20
CA LEU A 145 -4.09 -18.47 9.26
C LEU A 145 -4.36 -19.48 8.11
N HIS A 146 -5.30 -20.41 8.28
CA HIS A 146 -5.64 -21.44 7.27
C HIS A 146 -6.74 -20.99 6.27
N ASN A 147 -6.99 -19.68 6.18
CA ASN A 147 -8.03 -19.07 5.35
C ASN A 147 -7.91 -19.38 3.86
#